data_AF-A0A0F8Z3T3-F1
#
_entry.id   AF-A0A0F8Z3T3-F1
#
_cell.length_a   1.000
_cell.length_b   1.000
_cell.length_c   1.000
_cell.angle_alpha   90.00
_cell.angle_beta   90.00
_cell.angle_gamma   90.00
#
_symmetry.space_group_name_H-M   'P 1'
#
loop_
_entity.id
_entity.type
_entity.pdbx_description
1 polymer ?
#
loop_
_entity_poly.entity_id
_entity_poly.type
_entity_poly.pdbx_seq_one_letter_code
_entity_poly.pdbx_strand_id
1 'polypeptide(L)'
;MNKHGRKTKAGKLLTRFLEIIAEENTELGEDGDLITKAEALARLIWKRALGYKEVDIKTGVELIRPPEQSKIGLIFDRIEGRAPTASEDKKEKVPLSKRVSEVGKENIAAAGGLNDAGGD
;
A
#
# COMPACT_ATOMS: atom_id res chain seq x y z
N MET A 1 23.85 13.19 -13.92
CA MET A 1 22.55 13.04 -13.23
C MET A 1 22.33 14.26 -12.33
N ASN A 2 21.24 15.01 -12.49
CA ASN A 2 20.98 16.24 -11.72
C ASN A 2 20.58 15.92 -10.25
N LYS A 3 20.55 16.95 -9.38
CA LYS A 3 20.21 16.81 -7.94
C LYS A 3 18.85 16.15 -7.73
N HIS A 4 17.87 16.50 -8.56
CA HIS A 4 16.52 15.93 -8.52
C HIS A 4 16.52 14.43 -8.82
N GLY A 5 17.21 13.99 -9.88
CA GLY A 5 17.32 12.57 -10.23
C GLY A 5 18.02 11.72 -9.16
N ARG A 6 19.02 12.28 -8.47
CA ARG A 6 19.66 11.63 -7.30
C ARG A 6 18.69 11.44 -6.13
N LYS A 7 17.91 12.47 -5.81
CA LYS A 7 16.90 12.40 -4.74
C LYS A 7 15.83 11.33 -5.04
N THR A 8 15.31 11.30 -6.27
CA THR A 8 14.31 10.31 -6.67
C THR A 8 14.86 8.89 -6.57
N LYS A 9 16.08 8.64 -7.08
CA LYS A 9 16.71 7.32 -6.99
C LYS A 9 16.94 6.88 -5.55
N ALA A 10 17.42 7.77 -4.69
CA ALA A 10 17.61 7.50 -3.27
C ALA A 10 16.27 7.17 -2.57
N GLY A 11 15.20 7.90 -2.90
CA GLY A 11 13.86 7.63 -2.38
C GLY A 11 13.37 6.22 -2.75
N LYS A 12 13.48 5.83 -4.03
CA LYS A 12 13.10 4.47 -4.47
C LYS A 12 13.90 3.38 -3.76
N LEU A 13 15.21 3.61 -3.57
CA LEU A 13 16.07 2.65 -2.90
C LEU A 13 15.71 2.52 -1.41
N LEU A 14 15.43 3.64 -0.74
CA LEU A 14 14.95 3.65 0.64
C LEU A 14 13.61 2.92 0.76
N THR A 15 12.64 3.21 -0.11
CA THR A 15 11.35 2.50 -0.15
C THR A 15 11.58 1.00 -0.24
N ARG A 16 12.43 0.54 -1.17
CA ARG A 16 12.73 -0.89 -1.33
C ARG A 16 13.33 -1.51 -0.07
N PHE A 17 14.26 -0.84 0.60
CA PHE A 17 14.83 -1.36 1.85
C PHE A 17 13.78 -1.40 2.96
N LEU A 18 12.91 -0.40 3.06
CA LEU A 18 11.82 -0.39 4.01
C LEU A 18 10.82 -1.52 3.74
N GLU A 19 10.50 -1.82 2.49
CA GLU A 19 9.65 -2.95 2.10
C GLU A 19 10.26 -4.28 2.55
N ILE A 20 11.56 -4.49 2.27
CA ILE A 20 12.27 -5.72 2.70
C ILE A 20 12.26 -5.86 4.22
N ILE A 21 12.60 -4.79 4.95
CA ILE A 21 12.62 -4.79 6.42
C ILE A 21 11.21 -5.02 6.97
N ALA A 22 10.18 -4.47 6.33
CA ALA A 22 8.80 -4.62 6.76
C ALA A 22 8.33 -6.09 6.70
N GLU A 23 8.88 -6.90 5.81
CA GLU A 23 8.58 -8.34 5.65
C GLU A 23 9.33 -9.25 6.64
N GLU A 24 10.27 -8.73 7.43
CA GLU A 24 11.05 -9.52 8.39
C GLU A 24 10.20 -9.99 9.59
N ASN A 25 10.16 -11.32 9.83
CA ASN A 25 9.51 -11.92 11.01
C ASN A 25 10.44 -11.88 12.23
N THR A 26 10.36 -10.78 12.97
CA THR A 26 11.31 -10.49 14.06
C THR A 26 10.65 -9.99 15.34
N GLU A 27 9.37 -9.64 15.28
CA GLU A 27 8.63 -9.11 16.41
C GLU A 27 7.78 -10.23 17.03
N LEU A 28 7.65 -10.26 18.36
CA LEU A 28 6.79 -11.25 19.03
C LEU A 28 5.35 -10.73 19.06
N GLY A 29 4.43 -11.47 18.46
CA GLY A 29 2.99 -11.21 18.49
C GLY A 29 2.38 -11.53 19.87
N GLU A 30 1.15 -11.07 20.08
CA GLU A 30 0.40 -11.30 21.32
C GLU A 30 0.09 -12.80 21.54
N ASP A 31 -0.02 -13.56 20.46
CA ASP A 31 -0.26 -15.01 20.48
C ASP A 31 1.02 -15.85 20.67
N GLY A 32 2.18 -15.20 20.82
CA GLY A 32 3.49 -15.86 21.00
C GLY A 32 4.19 -16.25 19.69
N ASP A 33 3.57 -16.01 18.55
CA ASP A 33 4.17 -16.23 17.22
C ASP A 33 5.06 -15.06 16.80
N LEU A 34 6.07 -15.32 15.95
CA LEU A 34 6.84 -14.25 15.31
C LEU A 34 6.02 -13.64 14.18
N ILE A 35 5.86 -12.33 14.22
CA ILE A 35 5.13 -11.53 13.24
C ILE A 35 6.08 -10.60 12.47
N THR A 36 5.61 -10.14 11.32
CA THR A 36 6.35 -9.17 10.49
C THR A 36 6.43 -7.80 11.17
N LYS A 37 7.47 -7.02 10.87
CA LYS A 37 7.56 -5.62 11.32
C LYS A 37 6.40 -4.77 10.82
N ALA A 38 5.90 -5.04 9.61
CA ALA A 38 4.70 -4.40 9.07
C ALA A 38 3.48 -4.62 9.97
N GLU A 39 3.27 -5.86 10.39
CA GLU A 39 2.16 -6.22 11.27
C GLU A 39 2.29 -5.58 12.65
N ALA A 40 3.48 -5.64 13.25
CA ALA A 40 3.75 -5.00 14.54
C ALA A 40 3.48 -3.48 14.50
N LEU A 41 3.91 -2.81 13.43
CA LEU A 41 3.62 -1.38 13.22
C LEU A 41 2.13 -1.12 13.03
N ALA A 42 1.42 -1.96 12.27
CA ALA A 42 -0.02 -1.83 12.09
C ALA A 42 -0.77 -1.94 13.43
N ARG A 43 -0.42 -2.93 14.26
CA ARG A 43 -0.96 -3.10 15.62
C ARG A 43 -0.67 -1.88 16.50
N LEU A 44 0.55 -1.33 16.43
CA LEU A 44 0.92 -0.12 17.17
C LEU A 44 0.14 1.12 16.73
N ILE A 45 -0.10 1.28 15.41
CA ILE A 45 -0.92 2.37 14.87
C ILE A 45 -2.35 2.27 15.42
N TRP A 46 -2.94 1.08 15.42
CA TRP A 46 -4.26 0.83 16.01
C TRP A 46 -4.29 1.13 17.51
N LYS A 47 -3.31 0.65 18.27
CA LYS A 47 -3.20 0.93 19.71
C LYS A 47 -3.14 2.43 20.00
N ARG A 48 -2.38 3.19 19.23
CA ARG A 48 -2.33 4.67 19.36
C ARG A 48 -3.60 5.36 18.90
N ALA A 49 -4.26 4.86 17.86
CA ALA A 49 -5.51 5.41 17.36
C ALA A 49 -6.65 5.26 18.38
N LEU A 50 -6.71 4.16 19.12
CA LEU A 50 -7.72 3.91 20.15
C LEU A 50 -7.41 4.55 21.50
N GLY A 51 -6.16 4.99 21.69
CA GLY A 51 -5.65 5.33 23.01
C GLY A 51 -5.39 4.06 23.83
N TYR A 52 -4.48 4.16 24.78
CA TYR A 52 -4.10 3.01 25.58
C TYR A 52 -3.54 3.45 26.93
N LYS A 53 -3.53 2.52 27.87
CA LYS A 53 -2.87 2.70 29.15
C LYS A 53 -1.54 1.98 29.14
N GLU A 54 -0.52 2.60 29.70
CA GLU A 54 0.78 1.97 29.92
C GLU A 54 1.27 2.28 31.33
N VAL A 55 1.98 1.34 31.94
CA VAL A 55 2.63 1.59 33.24
C VAL A 55 4.03 2.10 32.95
N ASP A 56 4.36 3.26 33.52
CA ASP A 56 5.72 3.77 33.46
C ASP A 56 6.63 2.85 34.29
N ILE A 57 7.60 2.22 33.64
CA ILE A 57 8.48 1.22 34.27
C ILE A 57 9.35 1.83 35.38
N LYS A 58 9.61 3.13 35.34
CA LYS A 58 10.46 3.83 36.31
C LYS A 58 9.69 4.26 37.54
N THR A 59 8.45 4.69 37.36
CA THR A 59 7.63 5.29 38.44
C THR A 59 6.51 4.37 38.93
N GLY A 60 6.16 3.33 38.17
CA GLY A 60 5.03 2.44 38.44
C GLY A 60 3.66 3.10 38.22
N VAL A 61 3.62 4.35 37.74
CA VAL A 61 2.39 5.11 37.55
C VAL A 61 1.71 4.70 36.24
N GLU A 62 0.38 4.54 36.28
CA GLU A 62 -0.43 4.33 35.08
C GLU A 62 -0.52 5.64 34.27
N LEU A 63 0.01 5.62 33.06
CA LEU A 63 -0.10 6.69 32.08
C LEU A 63 -1.24 6.39 31.12
N ILE A 64 -2.19 7.33 31.04
CA ILE A 64 -3.29 7.28 30.08
C ILE A 64 -2.86 8.04 28.82
N ARG A 65 -2.72 7.33 27.70
CA ARG A 65 -2.45 7.91 26.38
C ARG A 65 -3.78 8.10 25.64
N PRO A 66 -4.19 9.34 25.35
CA PRO A 66 -5.43 9.57 24.61
C PRO A 66 -5.30 9.12 23.15
N PRO A 67 -6.43 8.87 22.47
CA PRO A 67 -6.48 8.61 21.03
C PRO A 67 -5.68 9.64 20.20
N GLU A 68 -4.78 9.15 19.33
CA GLU A 68 -4.02 10.01 18.41
C GLU A 68 -4.79 10.24 17.09
N GLN A 69 -5.33 11.44 16.90
CA GLN A 69 -6.08 11.83 15.68
C GLN A 69 -5.31 11.57 14.37
N SER A 70 -3.98 11.75 14.38
CA SER A 70 -3.15 11.47 13.20
C SER A 70 -3.17 9.98 12.78
N LYS A 71 -3.28 9.06 13.75
CA LYS A 71 -3.33 7.61 13.50
C LYS A 71 -4.72 7.18 13.08
N ILE A 72 -5.75 7.77 13.68
CA ILE A 72 -7.14 7.60 13.26
C ILE A 72 -7.28 8.00 11.79
N GLY A 73 -6.82 9.21 11.42
CA GLY A 73 -6.85 9.68 10.03
C GLY A 73 -6.09 8.76 9.07
N LEU A 74 -4.88 8.32 9.45
CA LEU A 74 -4.08 7.39 8.64
C LEU A 74 -4.80 6.06 8.39
N ILE A 75 -5.50 5.52 9.39
CA ILE A 75 -6.29 4.29 9.26
C ILE A 75 -7.44 4.51 8.27
N PHE A 76 -8.20 5.60 8.41
CA PHE A 76 -9.30 5.92 7.47
C PHE A 76 -8.79 6.11 6.05
N ASP A 77 -7.70 6.87 5.86
CA ASP A 77 -7.09 7.06 4.54
C ASP A 77 -6.66 5.72 3.91
N ARG A 78 -6.21 4.76 4.72
CA ARG A 78 -5.82 3.43 4.24
C ARG A 78 -7.02 2.55 3.90
N ILE A 79 -8.05 2.54 4.74
CA ILE A 79 -9.29 1.78 4.51
C ILE A 79 -10.01 2.30 3.25
N GLU A 80 -10.03 3.61 3.05
CA GLU A 80 -10.69 4.25 1.90
C GLU A 80 -9.79 4.30 0.64
N GLY A 81 -8.57 3.77 0.70
CA GLY A 81 -7.64 3.76 -0.44
C GLY A 81 -7.09 5.14 -0.84
N ARG A 82 -7.21 6.15 0.02
CA ARG A 82 -6.69 7.51 -0.17
C ARG A 82 -5.19 7.64 0.16
N ALA A 83 -4.64 6.69 0.90
CA ALA A 83 -3.21 6.67 1.21
C ALA A 83 -2.38 6.30 -0.05
N PRO A 84 -1.33 7.07 -0.39
CA PRO A 84 -0.47 6.76 -1.53
C PRO A 84 0.14 5.36 -1.39
N THR A 85 -0.09 4.49 -2.36
CA THR A 85 0.60 3.21 -2.46
C THR A 85 1.94 3.45 -3.15
N ALA A 86 3.03 3.03 -2.52
CA ALA A 86 4.38 3.26 -3.05
C ALA A 86 4.69 2.47 -4.34
N SER A 87 3.76 1.61 -4.77
CA SER A 87 3.95 0.62 -5.83
C SER A 87 3.22 0.98 -7.13
N GLU A 88 3.42 2.19 -7.67
CA GLU A 88 3.03 2.47 -9.07
C GLU A 88 4.05 1.96 -10.11
N ASP A 89 5.16 1.34 -9.69
CA ASP A 89 6.17 0.80 -10.62
C ASP A 89 5.91 -0.68 -11.02
N LYS A 90 4.83 -1.33 -10.57
CA LYS A 90 4.54 -2.75 -10.87
C LYS A 90 3.42 -3.01 -11.89
N LYS A 91 2.81 -1.98 -12.48
CA LYS A 91 2.10 -2.15 -13.74
C LYS A 91 2.99 -1.56 -14.81
N GLU A 92 3.52 -2.42 -15.68
CA GLU A 92 3.88 -1.99 -17.03
C GLU A 92 2.68 -1.16 -17.50
N LYS A 93 2.82 0.17 -17.55
CA LYS A 93 1.79 1.02 -18.13
C LYS A 93 1.74 0.56 -19.57
N VAL A 94 0.77 -0.31 -19.89
CA VAL A 94 0.47 -0.69 -21.27
C VAL A 94 0.39 0.64 -22.01
N PRO A 95 1.33 0.93 -22.92
CA PRO A 95 1.40 2.23 -23.55
C PRO A 95 0.04 2.51 -24.18
N LEU A 96 -0.40 3.76 -24.17
CA LEU A 96 -1.69 4.18 -24.73
C LEU A 96 -1.91 3.60 -26.14
N SER A 97 -0.83 3.45 -26.92
CA SER A 97 -0.84 2.81 -28.24
C SER A 97 -1.26 1.32 -28.22
N LYS A 98 -0.84 0.54 -27.21
CA LYS A 98 -1.25 -0.86 -27.04
C LYS A 98 -2.73 -0.96 -26.63
N ARG A 99 -3.21 -0.10 -25.72
CA ARG A 99 -4.65 -0.02 -25.37
C ARG A 99 -5.52 0.35 -26.56
N VAL A 100 -5.12 1.35 -27.34
CA VAL A 100 -5.86 1.75 -28.56
C VAL A 100 -5.87 0.63 -29.60
N SER A 101 -4.76 -0.13 -29.72
CA SER A 101 -4.70 -1.28 -30.62
C SER A 101 -5.59 -2.44 -30.16
N GLU A 102 -5.72 -2.68 -28.85
CA GLU A 102 -6.60 -3.71 -28.30
C GLU A 102 -8.07 -3.35 -28.49
N VAL A 103 -8.46 -2.11 -28.16
CA VAL A 103 -9.81 -1.59 -28.41
C VAL A 103 -10.14 -1.59 -29.91
N GLY A 104 -9.15 -1.27 -30.76
CA GLY A 104 -9.31 -1.35 -32.22
C GLY A 104 -9.58 -2.78 -32.72
N LYS A 105 -8.89 -3.78 -32.17
CA LYS A 105 -9.10 -5.19 -32.52
C LYS A 105 -10.45 -5.70 -32.03
N GLU A 106 -10.87 -5.33 -30.82
CA GLU A 106 -12.18 -5.68 -30.26
C GLU A 106 -13.31 -5.07 -31.11
N ASN A 107 -13.19 -3.80 -31.52
CA ASN A 107 -14.17 -3.15 -32.38
C ASN A 107 -14.24 -3.77 -33.79
N ILE A 108 -13.10 -4.17 -34.37
CA ILE A 108 -13.06 -4.86 -35.67
C ILE A 108 -13.66 -6.27 -35.57
N ALA A 109 -13.38 -7.00 -34.50
CA ALA A 109 -13.97 -8.31 -34.25
C ALA A 109 -15.50 -8.22 -34.04
N ALA A 110 -15.96 -7.19 -33.33
CA ALA A 110 -17.39 -6.91 -33.17
C ALA A 110 -18.07 -6.46 -34.47
N ALA A 111 -17.38 -5.70 -35.32
CA ALA A 111 -17.89 -5.24 -36.62
C ALA A 111 -17.84 -6.32 -37.72
N GLY A 112 -16.90 -7.27 -37.63
CA GLY A 112 -16.75 -8.37 -38.58
C GLY A 112 -17.68 -9.56 -38.36
N GLY A 113 -18.37 -9.63 -37.21
CA GLY A 113 -19.29 -10.72 -36.84
C GLY A 113 -20.75 -10.52 -37.28
N LEU A 114 -21.05 -9.55 -38.15
CA LEU A 114 -22.43 -9.17 -38.49
C LEU A 114 -22.83 -9.37 -39.97
N ASN A 115 -22.01 -10.00 -40.81
CA ASN A 115 -22.34 -10.26 -42.23
C ASN A 115 -22.18 -11.73 -42.64
N ASP A 116 -22.71 -12.66 -41.86
CA ASP A 116 -22.98 -14.02 -42.36
C ASP A 116 -24.29 -14.57 -41.77
N ALA A 117 -25.38 -13.86 -42.09
CA ALA A 117 -26.74 -14.36 -41.94
C ALA A 117 -27.67 -13.64 -42.94
N GLY A 118 -27.79 -14.16 -44.17
CA GLY A 118 -28.93 -13.87 -45.04
C GLY A 118 -28.68 -13.94 -46.56
N GLY A 119 -29.23 -14.98 -47.20
CA GLY A 119 -29.52 -15.09 -48.64
C GLY A 119 -28.39 -15.70 -49.47
N ASP A 120 -28.51 -16.83 -50.16
CA ASP A 120 -29.67 -17.57 -50.70
C ASP A 120 -29.30 -19.08 -50.74
#